data_AF-A0A970AIZ1-F1
#
_entry.id   AF-A0A970AIZ1-F1
#
_cell.length_a   1.000
_cell.length_b   1.000
_cell.length_c   1.000
_cell.angle_alpha   90.00
_cell.angle_beta   90.00
_cell.angle_gamma   90.00
#
_symmetry.space_group_name_H-M   'P 1'
#
loop_
_entity.id
_entity.type
_entity.pdbx_description
1 polymer ?
#
loop_
_entity_poly.entity_id
_entity_poly.type
_entity_poly.pdbx_seq_one_letter_code
_entity_poly.pdbx_strand_id
1 'polypeptide(L)' 'MRDLLLNLSETRENLLREYFIARGAEKASILAKILEIEAEIEEEKNRRRLTEQLTH' A
#
# COMPACT_ATOMS: atom_id res chain seq x y z
N MET A 1 17.67 5.00 5.62
CA MET A 1 16.90 4.18 4.66
C MET A 1 15.44 4.30 5.08
N ARG A 2 14.55 4.89 4.26
CA ARG A 2 13.13 5.03 4.66
C ARG A 2 12.52 3.64 4.79
N ASP A 3 11.72 3.45 5.84
CA ASP A 3 10.97 2.21 6.05
C ASP A 3 10.04 2.00 4.84
N LEU A 4 10.15 0.83 4.19
CA LEU A 4 9.33 0.47 3.03
C LEU A 4 7.83 0.54 3.35
N LEU A 5 7.40 0.08 4.54
CA LEU A 5 6.00 0.17 4.96
C LEU A 5 5.53 1.62 5.10
N LEU A 6 6.41 2.51 5.58
CA LEU A 6 6.11 3.93 5.67
C LEU A 6 5.90 4.53 4.27
N ASN A 7 6.79 4.21 3.32
CA ASN A 7 6.64 4.67 1.94
C ASN A 7 5.36 4.16 1.27
N LEU A 8 5.03 2.88 1.44
CA LEU A 8 3.80 2.30 0.90
C LEU A 8 2.55 2.92 1.54
N SER A 9 2.60 3.17 2.85
CA SER A 9 1.50 3.83 3.58
C SER A 9 1.29 5.28 3.10
N GLU A 10 2.38 6.05 2.93
CA GLU A 10 2.35 7.41 2.35
C GLU A 10 1.77 7.38 0.93
N THR A 11 2.21 6.42 0.11
CA THR A 11 1.73 6.26 -1.27
C THR A 11 0.24 5.96 -1.32
N ARG A 12 -0.25 5.05 -0.47
CA ARG A 12 -1.68 4.77 -0.35
C ARG A 12 -2.47 6.01 0.05
N GLU A 13 -2.00 6.77 1.04
CA GLU A 13 -2.70 7.99 1.48
C GLU A 13 -2.78 9.04 0.36
N ASN A 14 -1.76 9.16 -0.48
CA ASN A 14 -1.80 10.00 -1.67
C ASN A 14 -2.86 9.50 -2.67
N LEU A 15 -2.86 8.20 -2.99
CA LEU A 15 -3.84 7.62 -3.91
C LEU A 15 -5.28 7.73 -3.39
N LEU A 16 -5.50 7.61 -2.08
CA LEU A 16 -6.83 7.81 -1.49
C LEU A 16 -7.33 9.25 -1.65
N ARG A 17 -6.42 10.24 -1.54
CA ARG A 17 -6.75 11.65 -1.83
C ARG A 17 -7.09 11.86 -3.31
N GLU A 18 -6.34 11.25 -4.22
CA GLU A 18 -6.61 11.29 -5.67
C GLU A 18 -7.95 10.61 -6.00
N TYR A 19 -8.21 9.44 -5.41
CA TYR A 19 -9.45 8.68 -5.61
C TYR A 19 -10.70 9.46 -5.20
N PHE A 20 -10.59 10.26 -4.13
CA PHE A 20 -11.69 11.08 -3.63
C PHE A 20 -12.15 12.12 -4.67
N ILE A 21 -11.22 12.71 -5.42
CA ILE A 21 -11.51 13.75 -6.42
C ILE A 21 -11.73 13.21 -7.83
N ALA A 22 -11.24 12.00 -8.14
CA ALA A 22 -11.32 11.38 -9.46
C ALA A 22 -12.75 10.99 -9.85
N ARG A 23 -12.99 10.89 -11.17
CA ARG A 23 -14.29 10.50 -11.75
C ARG A 23 -14.14 9.54 -12.93
N GLY A 24 -15.22 8.83 -13.26
CA GLY A 24 -15.26 7.95 -14.42
C GLY A 24 -14.15 6.88 -14.42
N ALA A 25 -13.51 6.67 -15.58
CA ALA A 25 -12.48 5.65 -15.77
C ALA A 25 -11.19 5.90 -14.95
N GLU A 26 -10.86 7.16 -14.68
CA GLU A 26 -9.70 7.52 -13.85
C GLU A 26 -9.89 7.01 -12.41
N LYS A 27 -11.11 7.13 -11.87
CA LYS A 27 -11.44 6.64 -10.53
C LYS A 27 -11.22 5.13 -10.40
N ALA A 28 -11.61 4.35 -11.41
CA ALA A 28 -11.38 2.91 -11.43
C ALA A 28 -9.89 2.57 -11.50
N SER A 29 -9.11 3.34 -12.26
CA SER A 29 -7.66 3.16 -12.39
C SER A 29 -6.92 3.45 -11.09
N ILE A 30 -7.31 4.51 -10.38
CA ILE A 30 -6.73 4.84 -9.07
C ILE A 30 -7.12 3.79 -8.04
N LEU A 31 -8.36 3.29 -8.07
CA LEU A 31 -8.78 2.20 -7.17
C LEU A 31 -7.94 0.93 -7.37
N ALA A 32 -7.65 0.55 -8.61
CA ALA A 32 -6.80 -0.61 -8.90
C ALA A 32 -5.41 -0.45 -8.27
N LYS A 33 -4.79 0.72 -8.42
CA LYS A 33 -3.50 1.03 -7.78
C LYS A 33 -3.55 0.99 -6.25
N ILE A 34 -4.64 1.45 -5.64
CA ILE A 34 -4.83 1.37 -4.18
C ILE A 34 -4.82 -0.09 -3.74
N LEU A 35 -5.52 -0.97 -4.46
CA LEU A 35 -5.58 -2.40 -4.13
C LEU A 35 -4.22 -3.09 -4.27
N GLU A 36 -3.44 -2.73 -5.29
CA GLU A 36 -2.06 -3.20 -5.47
C GLU A 36 -1.19 -2.80 -4.28
N ILE A 37 -1.23 -1.54 -3.87
CA ILE A 37 -0.45 -1.05 -2.71
C ILE A 37 -0.89 -1.72 -1.40
N GLU A 38 -2.19 -1.93 -1.19
CA GLU A 38 -2.68 -2.65 0.00
C GLU A 38 -2.18 -4.11 0.03
N ALA A 39 -2.11 -4.78 -1.12
CA ALA A 39 -1.53 -6.11 -1.22
C ALA A 39 -0.03 -6.12 -0.86
N GLU A 40 0.74 -5.17 -1.41
CA GLU A 40 2.17 -5.02 -1.10
C GLU A 40 2.42 -4.73 0.40
N ILE A 41 1.58 -3.90 1.02
CA ILE A 41 1.65 -3.62 2.47
C ILE A 41 1.44 -4.91 3.26
N GLU A 42 0.43 -5.71 2.90
CA GLU A 42 0.13 -6.95 3.64
C GLU A 42 1.21 -8.01 3.44
N GLU A 43 1.77 -8.13 2.23
CA GLU A 43 2.92 -8.99 1.95
C GLU A 43 4.14 -8.60 2.79
N GLU A 44 4.46 -7.30 2.85
CA GLU A 44 5.59 -6.81 3.64
C GLU A 44 5.38 -7.01 5.15
N LYS A 45 4.15 -6.82 5.66
CA LYS A 45 3.80 -7.15 7.05
C LYS A 45 3.97 -8.64 7.33
N ASN A 46 3.50 -9.50 6.44
CA ASN A 46 3.68 -10.96 6.55
C ASN A 46 5.16 -11.34 6.57
N ARG A 47 5.97 -10.76 5.68
CA ARG A 47 7.41 -11.00 5.62
C ARG A 47 8.12 -10.63 6.92
N ARG A 48 7.77 -9.47 7.51
CA ARG A 48 8.32 -9.04 8.82
C ARG A 48 7.91 -9.98 9.94
N ARG A 49 6.62 -10.34 10.04
CA ARG A 49 6.12 -11.31 11.02
C ARG A 49 6.85 -12.66 10.93
N LEU A 50 7.05 -13.18 9.72
CA LEU A 50 7.78 -14.44 9.51
C LEU A 50 9.25 -14.30 9.92
N THR A 51 9.89 -13.18 9.58
CA THR A 51 11.29 -12.93 9.96
C THR A 51 11.44 -12.90 11.49
N GLU A 52 10.55 -12.18 12.18
CA GLU A 52 10.53 -12.11 13.65
C GLU A 52 10.37 -13.51 14.28
N GLN A 53 9.45 -14.34 13.76
CA GLN A 53 9.26 -15.72 14.22
C GLN A 53 10.46 -16.63 14.01
N LEU A 54 11.27 -16.41 12.96
CA LEU A 54 12.47 -17.20 12.69
C LEU A 54 13.69 -16.78 13.52
N THR A 55 13.65 -15.57 14.08
CA THR A 55 14.73 -15.00 14.90
C THR A 55 14.51 -15.12 16.41
N HIS A 56 13.36 -15.68 16.82
CA HIS A 56 12.99 -15.97 18.22
C HIS A 56 12.91 -17.49 18.46
#